data_AF-A0A9D2ZRT5-F1
#
_entry.id   AF-A0A9D2ZRT5-F1
#
_cell.length_a   1.000
_cell.length_b   1.000
_cell.length_c   1.000
_cell.angle_alpha   90.00
_cell.angle_beta   90.00
_cell.angle_gamma   90.00
#
_symmetry.space_group_name_H-M   'P 1'
#
loop_
_entity.id
_entity.type
_entity.pdbx_description
1 polymer ?
#
loop_
_entity_poly.entity_id
_entity_poly.type
_entity_poly.pdbx_seq_one_letter_code
_entity_poly.pdbx_strand_id
1 'polypeptide(L)'
;MSTNDKNLSSGPAKEPTTETTALRSVETNVDIRAQESVGKTQGQIVRKRFRQNTGAVISLAILVAVLLLALTSIGVGPIPGWWKYNYTEMNPIVNGAAPNAQHW
;
A
#
# COMPACT_ATOMS: atom_id res chain seq x y z
N MET A 1 -14.75 -56.82 -64.67
CA MET A 1 -15.49 -55.69 -64.06
C MET A 1 -15.10 -55.67 -62.58
N SER A 2 -14.07 -54.94 -62.13
CA SER A 2 -14.02 -53.48 -61.84
C SER A 2 -15.12 -53.09 -60.82
N THR A 3 -14.88 -52.54 -59.63
CA THR A 3 -13.70 -51.89 -59.00
C THR A 3 -13.94 -51.73 -57.48
N ASN A 4 -12.85 -51.56 -56.74
CA ASN A 4 -12.70 -51.03 -55.37
C ASN A 4 -13.64 -49.87 -54.98
N ASP A 5 -13.86 -49.67 -53.66
CA ASP A 5 -13.71 -48.40 -52.89
C ASP A 5 -14.20 -48.66 -51.44
N LYS A 6 -13.35 -48.89 -50.43
CA LYS A 6 -12.56 -47.93 -49.62
C LYS A 6 -13.38 -46.91 -48.83
N ASN A 7 -13.12 -46.93 -47.52
CA ASN A 7 -13.17 -45.81 -46.56
C ASN A 7 -14.54 -45.24 -46.16
N LEU A 8 -15.02 -45.67 -45.00
CA LEU A 8 -15.75 -44.79 -44.09
C LEU A 8 -15.09 -44.81 -42.71
N SER A 9 -13.82 -44.39 -42.69
CA SER A 9 -13.22 -43.88 -41.46
C SER A 9 -13.91 -42.56 -41.15
N SER A 10 -14.80 -42.60 -40.16
CA SER A 10 -15.35 -41.41 -39.48
C SER A 10 -14.22 -40.42 -39.22
N GLY A 11 -14.40 -39.22 -39.77
CA GLY A 11 -13.32 -38.31 -40.13
C GLY A 11 -12.33 -37.94 -39.01
N PRO A 12 -11.09 -37.58 -39.38
CA PRO A 12 -10.11 -37.13 -38.41
C PRO A 12 -10.55 -35.77 -37.86
N ALA A 13 -10.47 -35.65 -36.54
CA ALA A 13 -10.51 -34.38 -35.84
C ALA A 13 -9.59 -33.39 -36.56
N LYS A 14 -10.16 -32.28 -37.05
CA LYS A 14 -9.37 -31.15 -37.56
C LYS A 14 -8.50 -30.67 -36.41
N GLU A 15 -7.20 -30.89 -36.52
CA GLU A 15 -6.21 -30.31 -35.63
C GLU A 15 -6.38 -28.78 -35.64
N PRO A 16 -6.40 -28.13 -34.47
CA PRO A 16 -6.45 -26.69 -34.40
C PRO A 16 -5.15 -26.15 -35.01
N THR A 17 -5.28 -25.49 -36.15
CA THR A 17 -4.20 -24.82 -36.88
C THR A 17 -3.30 -24.07 -35.90
N THR A 18 -1.98 -24.22 -36.03
CA THR A 18 -0.95 -23.55 -35.20
C THR A 18 -1.22 -22.04 -35.03
N GLU A 19 -1.83 -21.42 -36.04
CA GLU A 19 -2.28 -20.04 -36.05
C GLU A 19 -3.43 -19.76 -35.06
N THR A 20 -4.41 -20.66 -34.91
CA THR A 20 -5.52 -20.49 -33.96
C THR A 20 -5.04 -20.56 -32.51
N THR A 21 -4.07 -21.43 -32.23
CA THR A 21 -3.43 -21.54 -30.90
C THR A 21 -2.57 -20.33 -30.58
N ALA A 22 -1.83 -19.80 -31.57
CA ALA A 22 -1.04 -18.57 -31.41
C ALA A 22 -1.92 -17.32 -31.25
N LEU A 23 -3.02 -17.21 -32.01
CA LEU A 23 -3.96 -16.10 -31.87
C LEU A 23 -4.66 -16.15 -30.52
N ARG A 24 -5.05 -17.33 -30.03
CA ARG A 24 -5.65 -17.48 -28.71
C ARG A 24 -4.67 -17.19 -27.57
N SER A 25 -3.38 -17.53 -27.73
CA SER A 25 -2.34 -17.19 -26.74
C SER A 25 -2.04 -15.68 -26.72
N VAL A 26 -2.14 -15.00 -27.87
CA VAL A 26 -2.03 -13.54 -27.97
C VAL A 26 -3.26 -12.84 -27.41
N GLU A 27 -4.48 -13.24 -27.78
CA GLU A 27 -5.72 -12.71 -27.22
C GLU A 27 -5.76 -12.87 -25.70
N THR A 28 -5.43 -14.05 -25.18
CA THR A 28 -5.35 -14.26 -23.72
C THR A 28 -4.24 -13.40 -23.08
N ASN A 29 -3.08 -13.22 -23.71
CA ASN A 29 -2.03 -12.33 -23.19
C ASN A 29 -2.45 -10.84 -23.18
N VAL A 30 -3.23 -10.42 -24.19
CA VAL A 30 -3.75 -9.06 -24.30
C VAL A 30 -4.86 -8.84 -23.28
N ASP A 31 -5.75 -9.80 -23.10
CA ASP A 31 -6.87 -9.73 -22.16
C ASP A 31 -6.37 -9.77 -20.70
N ILE A 32 -5.36 -10.59 -20.39
CA ILE A 32 -4.70 -10.59 -19.06
C ILE A 32 -4.03 -9.23 -18.78
N ARG A 33 -3.35 -8.63 -19.76
CA ARG A 33 -2.74 -7.29 -19.60
C ARG A 33 -3.78 -6.17 -19.55
N ALA A 34 -4.88 -6.32 -20.29
CA ALA A 34 -6.02 -5.42 -20.26
C ALA A 34 -6.72 -5.50 -18.90
N GLN A 35 -6.94 -6.68 -18.33
CA GLN A 35 -7.50 -6.84 -16.98
C GLN A 35 -6.55 -6.38 -15.87
N GLU A 36 -5.22 -6.48 -16.05
CA GLU A 36 -4.27 -5.88 -15.11
C GLU A 36 -4.25 -4.33 -15.15
N SER A 37 -4.68 -3.73 -16.27
CA SER A 37 -4.70 -2.27 -16.47
C SER A 37 -6.10 -1.63 -16.35
N VAL A 38 -7.17 -2.40 -16.56
CA VAL A 38 -8.57 -2.00 -16.43
C VAL A 38 -9.02 -2.30 -15.00
N GLY A 39 -8.94 -1.29 -14.13
CA GLY A 39 -9.55 -1.34 -12.79
C GLY A 39 -8.67 -0.81 -11.66
N LYS A 40 -7.41 -0.45 -11.90
CA LYS A 40 -6.64 0.28 -10.87
C LYS A 40 -7.04 1.74 -10.86
N THR A 41 -7.92 2.09 -9.92
CA THR A 41 -8.18 3.48 -9.51
C THR A 41 -6.86 4.23 -9.45
N GLN A 42 -6.76 5.37 -10.12
CA GLN A 42 -5.54 6.18 -10.28
C GLN A 42 -4.80 6.42 -8.95
N GLY A 43 -5.52 6.49 -7.82
CA GLY A 43 -4.94 6.56 -6.48
C GLY A 43 -4.17 5.31 -6.00
N GLN A 44 -4.53 4.11 -6.47
CA GLN A 44 -3.81 2.86 -6.14
C GLN A 44 -2.43 2.80 -6.80
N ILE A 45 -2.31 3.31 -8.03
CA ILE A 45 -1.01 3.43 -8.72
C ILE A 45 -0.10 4.40 -7.97
N VAL A 46 -0.65 5.53 -7.51
CA VAL A 46 0.09 6.54 -6.73
C VAL A 46 0.56 5.95 -5.40
N ARG A 47 -0.32 5.29 -4.62
CA ARG A 47 0.05 4.65 -3.34
C ARG A 47 1.03 3.48 -3.50
N LYS A 48 1.04 2.79 -4.65
CA LYS A 48 2.06 1.78 -4.98
C LYS A 48 3.43 2.43 -5.16
N ARG A 49 3.51 3.55 -5.89
CA ARG A 49 4.77 4.25 -6.17
C ARG A 49 5.34 4.94 -4.92
N PHE A 50 4.49 5.54 -4.10
CA PHE A 50 4.91 6.13 -2.82
C PHE A 50 5.50 5.10 -1.86
N ARG A 51 4.97 3.86 -1.83
CA ARG A 51 5.51 2.77 -1.00
C ARG A 51 6.79 2.12 -1.53
N GLN A 52 7.18 2.40 -2.78
CA GLN A 52 8.44 1.90 -3.36
C GLN A 52 9.65 2.77 -3.00
N ASN A 53 9.44 4.01 -2.54
CA ASN A 53 10.52 4.86 -2.06
C ASN A 53 10.69 4.67 -0.54
N THR A 54 11.60 3.78 -0.17
CA THR A 54 11.86 3.42 1.23
C THR A 54 12.22 4.64 2.08
N GLY A 55 12.98 5.60 1.54
CA GLY A 55 13.36 6.82 2.26
C GLY A 55 12.15 7.72 2.56
N ALA A 56 11.27 7.93 1.59
CA ALA A 56 10.05 8.73 1.76
C ALA A 56 9.05 8.09 2.74
N VAL A 57 8.96 6.76 2.76
CA VAL A 57 8.08 6.04 3.69
C VAL A 57 8.62 6.11 5.12
N ILE A 58 9.93 5.95 5.32
CA ILE A 58 10.54 6.02 6.64
C ILE A 58 10.40 7.43 7.23
N SER A 59 10.68 8.47 6.44
CA SER A 59 10.54 9.86 6.91
C SER A 59 9.09 10.18 7.29
N LEU A 60 8.11 9.73 6.50
CA LEU A 60 6.70 9.88 6.82
C LEU A 60 6.32 9.12 8.10
N ALA A 61 6.83 7.91 8.29
CA ALA A 61 6.57 7.12 9.50
C ALA A 61 7.13 7.81 10.76
N ILE A 62 8.36 8.32 10.68
CA ILE A 62 8.99 9.06 11.78
C ILE A 62 8.22 10.36 12.07
N LEU A 63 7.83 11.09 11.03
CA LEU A 63 7.02 12.31 11.18
C LEU A 63 5.72 12.03 11.93
N VAL A 64 4.99 10.98 11.52
CA VAL A 64 3.76 10.56 12.17
C VAL A 64 4.02 10.12 13.61
N ALA A 65 5.10 9.39 13.87
CA ALA A 65 5.48 8.97 15.22
C ALA A 65 5.76 10.17 16.14
N VAL A 66 6.51 11.17 15.67
CA VAL A 66 6.78 12.41 16.41
C VAL A 66 5.49 13.20 16.64
N LEU A 67 4.61 13.28 15.65
CA LEU A 67 3.33 13.96 15.77
C LEU A 67 2.44 13.30 16.84
N LEU A 68 2.35 11.96 16.82
CA LEU A 68 1.62 11.21 17.83
C LEU A 68 2.23 11.40 19.22
N LEU A 69 3.56 11.31 19.34
CA LEU A 69 4.28 11.54 20.59
C LEU A 69 3.98 12.93 21.16
N ALA A 70 3.96 13.97 20.32
CA ALA A 70 3.67 15.33 20.74
C ALA A 70 2.22 15.47 21.23
N LEU A 71 1.26 14.93 20.49
CA LEU A 71 -0.16 14.97 20.85
C LEU A 71 -0.46 14.18 22.13
N THR A 72 0.16 13.01 22.32
CA THR A 72 0.01 12.24 23.57
C THR A 72 0.80 12.84 24.73
N SER A 73 1.86 13.60 24.46
CA SER A 73 2.62 14.35 25.47
C SER A 73 1.79 15.47 26.08
N ILE A 74 1.16 16.30 25.25
CA ILE A 74 0.36 17.44 25.71
C ILE A 74 -1.03 16.99 26.18
N GLY A 75 -1.59 15.94 25.54
CA GLY A 75 -2.99 15.60 25.66
C GLY A 75 -3.84 16.39 24.66
N VAL A 76 -5.04 15.90 24.38
CA VAL A 76 -5.99 16.55 23.47
C VAL A 76 -7.32 16.73 24.19
N GLY A 77 -7.72 17.98 24.37
CA GLY A 77 -8.96 18.34 25.07
C GLY A 77 -8.96 17.90 26.54
N PRO A 78 -9.97 17.14 27.02
CA PRO A 78 -10.08 16.71 28.42
C PRO A 78 -9.18 15.51 28.78
N ILE A 79 -8.47 14.91 27.80
CA ILE A 79 -7.55 13.80 28.06
C ILE A 79 -6.18 14.40 28.37
N PRO A 80 -5.73 14.40 29.65
CA PRO A 80 -4.39 14.86 29.98
C PRO A 80 -3.35 13.97 29.30
N GLY A 81 -2.31 14.60 28.75
CA GLY A 81 -1.17 13.86 28.23
C GLY A 81 -0.42 13.12 29.32
N TRP A 82 0.48 12.23 28.94
CA TRP A 82 1.33 11.51 29.90
C TRP A 82 2.46 12.37 30.47
N TRP A 83 2.67 13.58 29.94
CA TRP A 83 3.73 14.47 30.39
C TRP A 83 3.21 15.36 31.50
N LYS A 84 3.99 15.44 32.58
CA LYS A 84 3.60 16.11 33.83
C LYS A 84 3.47 17.63 33.74
N TYR A 85 3.98 18.27 32.69
CA TYR A 85 4.04 19.72 32.59
C TYR A 85 3.09 20.22 31.50
N ASN A 86 2.16 21.09 31.88
CA ASN A 86 1.27 21.78 30.96
C ASN A 86 1.81 23.17 30.56
N TYR A 87 1.39 23.65 29.39
CA TYR A 87 1.73 25.00 28.91
C TYR A 87 1.05 26.12 29.71
N THR A 88 0.03 25.79 30.49
CA THR A 88 -0.71 26.72 31.35
C THR A 88 -0.18 26.74 32.79
N GLU A 89 0.70 25.81 33.15
CA GLU A 89 1.19 25.67 34.51
C GLU A 89 2.50 26.45 34.70
N MET A 90 2.50 27.36 35.67
CA MET A 90 3.73 27.97 36.17
C MET A 90 4.30 27.10 37.28
N ASN A 91 5.63 26.93 37.27
CA ASN A 91 6.31 26.21 38.34
C ASN A 91 6.01 26.92 39.68
N PRO A 92 5.62 26.18 40.74
CA PRO A 92 5.26 26.81 42.00
C PRO A 92 6.46 27.59 42.57
N ILE A 93 6.19 28.78 43.11
CA ILE A 93 7.23 29.59 43.77
C ILE A 93 7.64 28.88 45.05
N VAL A 94 8.81 28.24 45.01
CA VAL A 94 9.41 27.62 46.18
C VAL A 94 10.03 28.74 47.03
N ASN A 95 9.72 28.76 48.33
CA ASN A 95 10.35 29.66 49.31
C ASN A 95 10.26 31.16 48.97
N GLY A 96 9.16 31.63 48.36
CA GLY A 96 8.97 33.05 48.05
C GLY A 96 10.05 33.65 47.13
N ALA A 97 10.71 32.83 46.30
CA ALA A 97 11.87 33.20 45.49
C ALA A 97 13.11 33.65 46.31
N ALA A 98 13.13 33.42 47.62
CA ALA A 98 14.31 33.68 48.45
C ALA A 98 15.41 32.65 48.12
N PRO A 99 16.67 33.09 47.96
CA PRO A 99 17.79 32.19 47.69
C PRO A 99 17.88 31.09 48.75
N ASN A 100 17.84 29.83 48.31
CA ASN A 100 18.00 28.68 49.19
C ASN A 100 18.93 27.65 48.56
N ALA A 101 19.54 26.80 49.39
CA ALA A 101 20.46 25.76 48.94
C ALA A 101 19.76 24.56 48.26
N GLN A 102 18.42 24.60 48.09
CA GLN A 102 17.69 23.53 47.42
C GLN A 102 17.79 23.61 45.88
N HIS A 103 18.21 24.76 45.35
CA HIS A 103 18.55 24.93 43.94
C HIS A 103 20.08 25.04 43.83
N TRP A 104 20.76 23.89 43.75
CA TRP A 104 22.18 23.80 43.40
C TRP A 104 22.34 23.47 41.91
#